data_AF-A0A1I1DZ86-F1
#
_entry.id   AF-A0A1I1DZ86-F1
#
_cell.length_a   1.000
_cell.length_b   1.000
_cell.length_c   1.000
_cell.angle_alpha   90.00
_cell.angle_beta   90.00
_cell.angle_gamma   90.00
#
_symmetry.space_group_name_H-M   'P 1'
#
loop_
_entity.id
_entity.type
_entity.pdbx_description
1 polymer ?
#
loop_
_entity_poly.entity_id
_entity_poly.type
_entity_poly.pdbx_seq_one_letter_code
_entity_poly.pdbx_strand_id
1 'polypeptide(L)'
;MRLIAQFETKAGMFYLGRSSDGRFHPIYNNQSLGSYINAYQAAEDLALNVTFSALHESTGELLDTSALGLPADPNDWERIK
;
A
#
# COMPACT_ATOMS: atom_id res chain seq x y z
N MET A 1 -2.77 12.37 7.15
CA MET A 1 -1.82 11.39 6.58
C MET A 1 -1.17 12.02 5.35
N ARG A 2 0.16 11.98 5.22
CA ARG A 2 0.89 12.48 4.05
C ARG A 2 1.27 11.30 3.16
N LEU A 3 0.98 11.35 1.86
CA LEU A 3 1.47 10.34 0.91
C LEU A 3 2.96 10.60 0.63
N ILE A 4 3.75 9.52 0.55
CA ILE A 4 5.22 9.60 0.36
C ILE A 4 5.71 8.81 -0.84
N ALA A 5 4.94 7.81 -1.30
CA ALA A 5 5.24 7.06 -2.51
C ALA A 5 3.95 6.46 -3.12
N GLN A 6 4.01 6.11 -4.40
CA GLN A 6 2.93 5.44 -5.14
C GLN A 6 3.47 4.33 -6.04
N PHE A 7 2.61 3.37 -6.34
CA PHE A 7 2.87 2.30 -7.30
C PHE A 7 1.59 1.91 -8.04
N GLU A 8 1.63 1.95 -9.37
CA GLU A 8 0.50 1.58 -10.22
C GLU A 8 0.47 0.06 -10.46
N THR A 9 -0.70 -0.55 -10.29
CA THR A 9 -0.93 -1.97 -10.59
C THR A 9 -2.13 -2.12 -11.52
N LYS A 10 -2.36 -3.34 -12.01
CA LYS A 10 -3.59 -3.66 -12.78
C LYS A 10 -4.90 -3.45 -11.99
N ALA A 11 -4.84 -3.42 -10.66
CA ALA A 11 -5.99 -3.16 -9.80
C ALA A 11 -6.15 -1.67 -9.44
N GLY A 12 -5.23 -0.80 -9.88
CA GLY A 12 -5.20 0.63 -9.58
C GLY A 12 -3.97 1.06 -8.78
N MET A 13 -4.01 2.30 -8.31
CA MET A 13 -2.90 2.95 -7.63
C MET A 13 -2.85 2.58 -6.15
N PHE A 14 -1.71 2.09 -5.70
CA PHE A 14 -1.40 1.91 -4.28
C PHE A 14 -0.48 3.05 -3.82
N TYR A 15 -0.60 3.41 -2.55
CA TYR A 15 0.22 4.44 -1.94
C TYR A 15 0.86 3.95 -0.65
N LEU A 16 2.01 4.53 -0.34
CA LEU A 16 2.57 4.51 1.00
C LEU A 16 2.36 5.89 1.62
N GLY A 17 1.69 5.94 2.77
CA GLY A 17 1.47 7.14 3.56
C GLY A 17 2.25 7.13 4.86
N ARG A 18 2.45 8.32 5.44
CA ARG A 18 2.99 8.53 6.77
C ARG A 18 2.05 9.39 7.60
N SER A 19 1.69 8.92 8.78
CA SER A 19 0.89 9.65 9.76
C SER A 19 1.77 10.60 10.60
N SER A 20 1.13 11.50 11.35
CA SER A 20 1.83 12.52 12.15
C SER A 20 2.59 11.94 13.34
N ASP A 21 2.19 10.77 13.83
CA ASP A 21 2.92 9.98 14.83
C ASP A 21 4.10 9.18 14.23
N GLY A 22 4.33 9.33 12.92
CA GLY A 22 5.48 8.77 12.22
C GLY A 22 5.27 7.36 11.66
N ARG A 23 4.09 6.74 11.87
CA ARG A 23 3.77 5.40 11.35
C ARG A 23 3.52 5.40 9.85
N PHE A 24 3.75 4.24 9.23
CA PHE A 24 3.61 4.01 7.80
C PHE A 24 2.34 3.21 7.51
N HIS A 25 1.67 3.59 6.42
CA HIS A 25 0.37 3.07 6.06
C HIS A 25 0.36 2.70 4.57
N PRO A 26 0.25 1.42 4.21
CA PRO A 26 -0.14 1.03 2.85
C PRO A 26 -1.58 1.49 2.63
N ILE A 27 -1.86 2.10 1.49
CA ILE A 27 -3.14 2.72 1.20
C ILE A 27 -3.61 2.29 -0.18
N TYR A 28 -4.87 1.89 -0.27
CA TYR A 28 -5.57 1.62 -1.51
C TYR A 28 -7.00 2.13 -1.39
N ASN A 29 -7.54 2.74 -2.45
CA ASN A 29 -8.89 3.29 -2.48
C ASN A 29 -9.21 4.19 -1.24
N ASN A 30 -8.30 5.10 -0.91
CA ASN A 30 -8.37 5.99 0.28
C ASN A 30 -8.47 5.28 1.64
N GLN A 31 -8.26 3.96 1.70
CA GLN A 31 -8.28 3.18 2.94
C GLN A 31 -6.87 2.79 3.34
N SER A 32 -6.58 2.95 4.64
CA SER A 32 -5.36 2.43 5.24
C SER A 32 -5.50 0.92 5.43
N LEU A 33 -4.60 0.15 4.84
CA LEU A 33 -4.56 -1.31 4.93
C LEU A 33 -3.73 -1.81 6.13
N GLY A 34 -3.12 -0.90 6.90
CA GLY A 34 -2.42 -1.26 8.12
C GLY A 34 -1.67 -0.06 8.68
N SER A 35 -1.03 -0.23 9.84
CA SER A 35 -0.23 0.83 10.47
C SER A 35 1.04 0.25 11.08
N TYR A 36 2.19 0.68 10.54
CA TYR A 36 3.49 0.04 10.77
C TYR A 36 4.50 1.04 11.32
N ILE A 37 5.48 0.53 12.07
CA ILE A 37 6.61 1.35 12.55
C ILE A 37 7.62 1.59 11.42
N ASN A 38 7.71 0.67 10.46
CA ASN A 38 8.69 0.67 9.38
C ASN A 38 8.00 0.66 8.00
N ALA A 39 8.51 1.47 7.07
CA ALA A 39 8.07 1.52 5.68
C ALA A 39 8.30 0.20 4.93
N TYR A 40 9.43 -0.49 5.21
CA TYR A 40 9.74 -1.78 4.60
C TYR A 40 8.70 -2.83 4.96
N GLN A 41 8.37 -2.96 6.25
CA GLN A 41 7.33 -3.90 6.69
C GLN A 41 5.96 -3.56 6.07
N ALA A 42 5.62 -2.28 5.97
CA ALA A 42 4.37 -1.86 5.35
C ALA A 42 4.28 -2.30 3.86
N ALA A 43 5.36 -2.12 3.11
CA ALA A 43 5.41 -2.51 1.70
C ALA A 43 5.50 -4.04 1.51
N GLU A 44 6.28 -4.73 2.34
CA GLU A 44 6.42 -6.19 2.32
C GLU A 44 5.09 -6.89 2.64
N ASP A 45 4.42 -6.53 3.74
CA ASP A 45 3.14 -7.14 4.12
C ASP A 45 2.07 -6.87 3.05
N LEU A 46 2.09 -5.67 2.43
CA LEU A 46 1.21 -5.36 1.30
C LEU A 46 1.51 -6.24 0.09
N ALA A 47 2.79 -6.42 -0.26
CA ALA A 47 3.21 -7.27 -1.38
C ALA A 47 2.93 -8.76 -1.14
N LEU A 48 2.77 -9.18 0.12
CA LEU A 48 2.49 -10.56 0.51
C LEU A 48 1.01 -10.82 0.87
N ASN A 49 0.13 -9.84 0.71
CA ASN A 49 -1.28 -9.93 1.09
C ASN A 49 -1.54 -10.24 2.58
N VAL A 50 -0.72 -9.66 3.46
CA VAL A 50 -0.79 -9.82 4.92
C VAL A 50 -1.28 -8.53 5.61
N THR A 51 -1.81 -7.58 4.83
CA THR A 51 -2.47 -6.37 5.34
C THR A 51 -3.94 -6.63 5.68
N PHE A 52 -4.66 -5.60 6.13
CA PHE A 52 -6.11 -5.61 6.03
C PHE A 52 -6.55 -5.76 4.57
N SER A 53 -7.71 -6.39 4.39
CA SER A 53 -8.25 -6.71 3.06
C SER A 53 -8.48 -5.45 2.23
N ALA A 54 -7.97 -5.47 1.00
CA ALA A 54 -8.29 -4.48 -0.01
C ALA A 54 -9.43 -4.99 -0.91
N LEU A 55 -10.38 -4.12 -1.23
CA LEU A 55 -11.49 -4.42 -2.12
C LEU A 55 -11.34 -3.63 -3.42
N HIS A 56 -11.39 -4.32 -4.56
CA HIS A 56 -11.31 -3.69 -5.87
C HIS A 56 -12.38 -2.59 -6.00
N GLU A 57 -11.99 -1.37 -6.39
CA GLU A 57 -12.86 -0.19 -6.33
C GLU A 57 -14.17 -0.37 -7.11
N SER A 58 -14.12 -0.95 -8.31
CA SER A 58 -15.30 -1.13 -9.16
C SER A 58 -16.11 -2.41 -8.94
N THR A 59 -15.49 -3.53 -8.55
CA THR A 59 -16.17 -4.83 -8.43
C THR A 59 -16.53 -5.18 -6.98
N GLY A 60 -15.86 -4.56 -6.01
CA GLY A 60 -15.99 -4.89 -4.59
C GLY A 60 -15.41 -6.25 -4.21
N GLU A 61 -14.70 -6.92 -5.11
CA GLU A 61 -14.07 -8.22 -4.84
C GLU A 61 -12.78 -8.05 -4.03
N LEU A 62 -12.44 -9.07 -3.23
CA LEU A 62 -11.18 -9.12 -2.51
C LEU A 62 -10.00 -9.15 -3.49
N LEU A 63 -9.05 -8.23 -3.27
CA LEU A 63 -7.79 -8.23 -4.01
C LEU A 63 -6.80 -9.20 -3.36
N ASP A 64 -6.22 -10.06 -4.19
CA ASP A 64 -4.97 -10.75 -3.83
C ASP A 64 -3.78 -9.87 -4.25
N THR A 65 -3.30 -9.06 -3.31
CA THR A 65 -2.20 -8.11 -3.54
C THR A 65 -0.88 -8.80 -3.89
N SER A 66 -0.70 -10.07 -3.48
CA SER A 66 0.48 -10.87 -3.83
C SER A 66 0.58 -11.20 -5.34
N ALA A 67 -0.55 -11.12 -6.04
CA ALA A 67 -0.63 -11.33 -7.49
C ALA A 67 -0.59 -10.02 -8.31
N LEU A 68 -0.30 -8.88 -7.68
CA LEU A 68 -0.31 -7.55 -8.32
C LEU A 68 1.08 -7.01 -8.70
N GLY A 69 2.15 -7.71 -8.31
CA GLY A 69 3.52 -7.31 -8.66
C GLY A 69 4.03 -6.09 -7.88
N LEU A 70 3.52 -5.87 -6.66
CA LEU A 70 3.96 -4.80 -5.78
C LEU A 70 5.39 -5.09 -5.28
N PRO A 71 6.35 -4.16 -5.41
CA PRO A 71 7.68 -4.31 -4.83
C PRO A 71 7.62 -4.26 -3.30
N ALA A 72 8.33 -5.18 -2.63
CA ALA A 72 8.45 -5.19 -1.17
C ALA A 72 9.39 -4.09 -0.64
N ASP A 73 10.31 -3.55 -1.47
CA ASP A 73 11.12 -2.40 -1.10
C ASP A 73 10.39 -1.09 -1.45
N PRO A 74 10.07 -0.22 -0.47
CA PRO A 74 9.40 1.06 -0.73
C PRO A 74 10.27 2.09 -1.47
N ASN A 75 11.56 1.81 -1.74
CA ASN A 75 12.42 2.61 -2.61
C ASN A 75 12.20 2.31 -4.10
N ASP A 76 11.61 1.15 -4.43
CA ASP A 76 11.24 0.80 -5.81
C ASP A 76 9.92 1.47 -6.25
N TRP A 77 9.26 2.17 -5.34
CA TRP A 77 8.03 2.92 -5.59
C TRP A 77 8.35 4.35 -6.04
N GLU A 78 7.48 4.94 -6.85
CA GLU A 78 7.63 6.33 -7.29
C GLU A 78 7.44 7.27 -6.08
N ARG A 79 8.43 8.12 -5.82
CA ARG A 79 8.36 9.11 -4.73
C ARG A 79 7.43 10.27 -5.10
N ILE A 80 6.49 10.56 -4.21
CA ILE A 80 5.58 11.71 -4.36
C ILE A 80 6.27 12.94 -3.76
N LYS A 81 6.38 14.01 -4.55
CA LYS A 81 7.01 15.28 -4.17
C LYS A 81 6.01 16.24 -3.54
#